data_AF-A0A0M8VAN0-F1
#
_entry.id   AF-A0A0M8VAN0-F1
#
_cell.length_a   1.000
_cell.length_b   1.000
_cell.length_c   1.000
_cell.angle_alpha   90.00
_cell.angle_beta   90.00
_cell.angle_gamma   90.00
#
_symmetry.space_group_name_H-M   'P 1'
#
loop_
_entity.id
_entity.type
_entity.pdbx_description
1 polymer ?
#
loop_
_entity_poly.entity_id
_entity_poly.type
_entity_poly.pdbx_seq_one_letter_code
_entity_poly.pdbx_strand_id
1 'polypeptide(L)'
;MAVEPPILEELHRLRTRVPQLTGALAASVDGLVIAHDTPGVEPEGLAALTAAALGVAVRVADATGQGDLRELLVRGVHGYVATYAAGRTAVLTLLAEDRVNVGRLHLEGRRTGARIGELVDDAAPVEVKKPPAKPAASRRGAARTTRTPRTNTPTTTES
;
A
#
# COMPACT_ATOMS: atom_id res chain seq x y z
N MET A 1 -23.19 -2.82 1.12
CA MET A 1 -21.92 -3.17 1.78
C MET A 1 -22.10 -2.91 3.25
N ALA A 2 -21.82 -3.90 4.11
CA ALA A 2 -21.93 -3.70 5.55
C ALA A 2 -20.81 -2.72 5.95
N VAL A 3 -21.19 -1.53 6.41
CA VAL A 3 -20.27 -0.63 7.11
C VAL A 3 -19.65 -1.44 8.23
N GLU A 4 -18.33 -1.61 8.24
CA GLU A 4 -17.66 -2.29 9.35
C GLU A 4 -17.83 -1.40 10.60
N PRO A 5 -18.64 -1.80 11.59
CA PRO A 5 -18.95 -0.95 12.74
C PRO A 5 -17.70 -0.42 13.48
N PRO A 6 -16.60 -1.19 13.61
CA PRO A 6 -15.36 -0.71 14.22
C PRO A 6 -14.71 0.48 13.49
N ILE A 7 -14.77 0.50 12.16
CA ILE A 7 -14.15 1.57 11.37
C ILE A 7 -14.93 2.87 11.54
N LEU A 8 -16.27 2.80 11.47
CA LEU A 8 -17.11 3.97 11.68
C LEU A 8 -16.93 4.57 13.09
N GLU A 9 -16.79 3.72 14.11
CA GLU A 9 -16.50 4.19 15.48
C GLU A 9 -15.16 4.93 15.54
N GLU A 10 -14.12 4.43 14.87
CA GLU A 10 -12.81 5.07 14.82
C GLU A 10 -12.86 6.42 14.09
N LEU A 11 -13.66 6.55 13.02
CA LEU A 11 -13.92 7.84 12.35
C LEU A 11 -14.58 8.85 13.30
N HIS A 12 -15.59 8.42 14.07
CA HIS A 12 -16.22 9.29 15.07
C HIS A 12 -15.24 9.72 16.16
N ARG A 13 -14.39 8.81 16.66
CA ARG A 13 -13.32 9.13 17.63
C ARG A 13 -12.27 10.08 17.05
N LEU A 14 -12.01 10.03 15.74
CA LEU A 14 -11.13 11.00 15.10
C LEU A 14 -11.75 12.40 15.10
N ARG A 15 -13.05 12.54 14.83
CA ARG A 15 -13.73 13.84 14.86
C ARG A 15 -13.77 14.48 16.24
N THR A 16 -13.83 13.69 17.32
CA THR A 16 -13.70 14.24 18.68
C THR A 16 -12.27 14.72 18.98
N ARG A 17 -11.25 14.05 18.41
CA ARG A 17 -9.84 14.45 18.53
C ARG A 17 -9.46 15.62 17.63
N VAL A 18 -10.18 15.87 16.54
CA VAL A 18 -9.93 17.01 15.63
C VAL A 18 -11.27 17.68 15.30
N PRO A 19 -11.72 18.64 16.14
CA PRO A 19 -13.05 19.25 16.00
C PRO A 19 -13.29 20.01 14.70
N GLN A 20 -12.24 20.44 13.99
CA GLN A 20 -12.31 21.14 12.70
C GLN A 20 -12.51 20.18 11.50
N LEU A 21 -12.65 18.87 11.74
CA LEU A 21 -13.00 17.92 10.70
C LEU A 21 -14.48 18.05 10.31
N THR A 22 -14.70 18.30 9.02
CA THR A 22 -16.02 18.36 8.40
C THR A 22 -16.43 17.02 7.81
N GLY A 23 -15.48 16.11 7.57
CA GLY A 23 -15.78 14.75 7.17
C GLY A 23 -14.57 13.82 7.21
N ALA A 24 -14.83 12.52 7.23
CA ALA A 24 -13.83 11.47 7.18
C ALA A 24 -14.36 10.25 6.39
N LEU A 25 -13.51 9.69 5.54
CA LEU A 25 -13.84 8.57 4.65
C LEU A 25 -12.73 7.52 4.74
N ALA A 26 -13.10 6.26 4.99
CA ALA A 26 -12.26 5.11 4.74
C ALA A 26 -12.70 4.47 3.42
N ALA A 27 -11.77 4.28 2.49
CA ALA A 27 -12.04 3.69 1.18
C ALA A 27 -10.91 2.73 0.77
N SER A 28 -11.18 1.81 -0.13
CA SER A 28 -10.14 1.01 -0.75
C SER A 28 -9.25 1.87 -1.66
N VAL A 29 -8.04 1.39 -1.94
CA VAL A 29 -7.15 2.01 -2.93
C VAL A 29 -7.74 2.07 -4.34
N ASP A 30 -8.76 1.25 -4.63
CA ASP A 30 -9.51 1.22 -5.89
C ASP A 30 -10.68 2.22 -5.92
N GLY A 31 -10.93 2.95 -4.83
CA GLY A 31 -11.99 3.96 -4.73
C GLY A 31 -13.35 3.41 -4.32
N LEU A 32 -13.40 2.28 -3.61
CA LEU A 32 -14.64 1.73 -3.04
C LEU A 32 -14.80 2.16 -1.58
N VAL A 33 -15.98 2.65 -1.21
CA VAL A 33 -16.26 3.10 0.16
C VAL A 33 -16.29 1.91 1.12
N ILE A 34 -15.55 2.03 2.23
CA ILE A 34 -15.56 1.05 3.35
C ILE A 34 -16.44 1.57 4.48
N ALA A 35 -16.20 2.82 4.93
CA ALA A 35 -16.99 3.51 5.93
C ALA A 35 -16.83 5.02 5.76
N HIS A 36 -17.83 5.81 6.14
CA HIS A 36 -17.78 7.25 5.99
C HIS A 36 -18.59 7.99 7.06
N ASP A 37 -18.12 9.19 7.40
CA ASP A 37 -18.86 10.26 8.08
C ASP A 37 -18.55 11.56 7.30
N THR A 38 -19.28 11.76 6.21
CA THR A 38 -19.02 12.83 5.22
C THR A 38 -20.29 13.64 4.94
N PRO A 39 -20.79 14.42 5.92
CA PRO A 39 -22.02 15.19 5.76
C PRO A 39 -21.91 16.18 4.59
N GLY A 40 -22.88 16.13 3.68
CA GLY A 40 -22.95 17.03 2.52
C GLY A 40 -21.99 16.70 1.38
N VAL A 41 -21.31 15.54 1.42
CA VAL A 41 -20.42 15.08 0.37
C VAL A 41 -20.81 13.67 -0.04
N GLU A 42 -20.90 13.42 -1.35
CA GLU A 42 -21.12 12.07 -1.91
C GLU A 42 -19.90 11.18 -1.61
N PRO A 43 -20.04 10.11 -0.82
CA PRO A 43 -18.93 9.24 -0.43
C PRO A 43 -18.27 8.52 -1.62
N GLU A 44 -19.07 8.02 -2.56
CA GLU A 44 -18.61 7.25 -3.71
C GLU A 44 -17.76 8.11 -4.64
N GLY A 45 -18.22 9.31 -4.96
CA GLY A 45 -17.45 10.28 -5.74
C GLY A 45 -16.15 10.69 -5.05
N LEU A 46 -16.19 10.93 -3.73
CA LEU A 46 -14.98 11.26 -2.95
C LEU A 46 -13.97 10.11 -2.94
N ALA A 47 -14.43 8.86 -2.82
CA ALA A 47 -13.57 7.67 -2.86
C ALA A 47 -12.87 7.52 -4.22
N ALA A 48 -13.63 7.64 -5.32
CA ALA A 48 -13.09 7.56 -6.67
C ALA A 48 -12.06 8.67 -6.97
N LEU A 49 -12.36 9.91 -6.59
CA LEU A 49 -11.43 11.04 -6.74
C LEU A 49 -10.18 10.86 -5.89
N THR A 50 -10.32 10.36 -4.66
CA THR A 50 -9.19 10.03 -3.79
C THR A 50 -8.27 9.01 -4.44
N ALA A 51 -8.83 7.90 -4.96
CA ALA A 51 -8.05 6.85 -5.61
C ALA A 51 -7.28 7.38 -6.84
N ALA A 52 -7.95 8.19 -7.67
CA ALA A 52 -7.30 8.83 -8.81
C ALA A 52 -6.16 9.77 -8.37
N ALA A 53 -6.40 10.61 -7.36
CA ALA A 53 -5.41 11.55 -6.84
C ALA A 53 -4.21 10.82 -6.20
N LEU A 54 -4.46 9.73 -5.47
CA LEU A 54 -3.42 8.87 -4.90
C LEU A 54 -2.51 8.28 -5.99
N GLY A 55 -3.10 7.76 -7.07
CA GLY A 55 -2.36 7.22 -8.20
C GLY A 55 -1.45 8.25 -8.88
N VAL A 56 -1.90 9.50 -8.98
CA VAL A 56 -1.06 10.63 -9.47
C VAL A 56 0.03 10.97 -8.45
N ALA A 57 -0.32 11.09 -7.16
CA ALA A 57 0.61 11.48 -6.10
C ALA A 57 1.78 10.48 -5.95
N VAL A 58 1.51 9.17 -6.04
CA VAL A 58 2.56 8.13 -6.05
C VAL A 58 3.53 8.34 -7.21
N ARG A 59 3.01 8.53 -8.43
CA ARG A 59 3.85 8.76 -9.62
C ARG A 59 4.67 10.05 -9.52
N VAL A 60 4.11 11.10 -8.92
CA VAL A 60 4.83 12.35 -8.68
C VAL A 60 5.96 12.14 -7.67
N ALA A 61 5.71 11.42 -6.57
CA ALA A 61 6.73 11.12 -5.57
C ALA A 61 7.88 10.30 -6.17
N ASP A 62 7.56 9.29 -6.98
CA ASP A 62 8.54 8.48 -7.71
C ASP A 62 9.34 9.33 -8.71
N ALA A 63 8.66 10.10 -9.56
CA ALA A 63 9.29 10.91 -10.60
C ALA A 63 10.20 12.03 -10.04
N THR A 64 9.93 12.48 -8.82
CA THR A 64 10.71 13.52 -8.12
C THR A 64 11.77 12.92 -7.18
N GLY A 65 11.88 11.59 -7.11
CA GLY A 65 12.86 10.91 -6.25
C GLY A 65 12.58 11.06 -4.74
N GLN A 66 11.34 11.37 -4.35
CA GLN A 66 10.93 11.48 -2.94
C GLN A 66 10.55 10.12 -2.32
N GLY A 67 10.54 9.06 -3.13
CA GLY A 67 10.24 7.69 -2.69
C GLY A 67 8.75 7.47 -2.44
N ASP A 68 8.43 6.59 -1.49
CA ASP A 68 7.05 6.19 -1.22
C ASP A 68 6.18 7.36 -0.74
N LEU A 69 4.98 7.48 -1.31
CA LEU A 69 3.99 8.45 -0.87
C LEU A 69 3.63 8.19 0.61
N ARG A 70 3.84 9.19 1.46
CA ARG A 70 3.47 9.13 2.88
C ARG A 70 2.04 9.61 3.12
N GLU A 71 1.67 10.72 2.49
CA GLU A 71 0.38 11.37 2.60
C GLU A 71 0.19 12.35 1.44
N LEU A 72 -1.06 12.65 1.12
CA LEU A 72 -1.44 13.69 0.17
C LEU A 72 -2.21 14.78 0.92
N LEU A 73 -1.83 16.05 0.72
CA LEU A 73 -2.55 17.19 1.28
C LEU A 73 -2.91 18.17 0.16
N VAL A 74 -4.19 18.46 0.01
CA VAL A 74 -4.71 19.49 -0.89
C VAL A 74 -5.25 20.62 -0.03
N ARG A 75 -4.73 21.84 -0.22
CA ARG A 75 -5.29 23.05 0.38
C ARG A 75 -6.12 23.79 -0.65
N GLY A 76 -7.40 23.96 -0.36
CA GLY A 76 -8.31 24.84 -1.08
C GLY A 76 -8.59 26.12 -0.30
N VAL A 77 -9.33 27.04 -0.92
CA VAL A 77 -9.75 28.30 -0.29
C VAL A 77 -10.67 28.11 0.93
N HIS A 78 -11.28 26.93 1.08
CA HIS A 78 -12.25 26.62 2.14
C HIS A 78 -11.72 25.62 3.17
N GLY A 79 -10.49 25.11 2.98
CA GLY A 79 -9.92 24.13 3.89
C GLY A 79 -9.03 23.10 3.21
N TYR A 80 -8.99 21.92 3.80
CA TYR A 80 -8.04 20.88 3.44
C TYR A 80 -8.73 19.55 3.13
N VAL A 81 -8.15 18.84 2.17
CA VAL A 81 -8.37 17.41 1.96
C VAL A 81 -7.04 16.71 2.21
N ALA A 82 -7.02 15.77 3.16
CA ALA A 82 -5.81 15.04 3.52
C ALA A 82 -6.05 13.53 3.40
N THR A 83 -5.19 12.82 2.67
CA THR A 83 -5.29 11.37 2.47
C THR A 83 -4.06 10.67 3.05
N TYR A 84 -4.31 9.65 3.86
CA TYR A 84 -3.30 8.85 4.56
C TYR A 84 -3.49 7.37 4.20
N ALA A 85 -2.39 6.61 4.20
CA ALA A 85 -2.47 5.16 4.09
C ALA A 85 -3.22 4.56 5.30
N ALA A 86 -4.06 3.56 5.04
CA ALA A 86 -4.74 2.77 6.06
C ALA A 86 -4.57 1.28 5.75
N GLY A 87 -3.46 0.71 6.19
CA GLY A 87 -3.09 -0.67 5.85
C GLY A 87 -2.62 -0.79 4.40
N ARG A 88 -2.72 -2.00 3.83
CA ARG A 88 -2.25 -2.26 2.46
C ARG A 88 -3.27 -1.95 1.37
N THR A 89 -4.56 -2.02 1.69
CA THR A 89 -5.65 -2.03 0.73
C THR A 89 -6.62 -0.87 0.90
N ALA A 90 -6.43 -0.02 1.91
CA ALA A 90 -7.31 1.10 2.20
C ALA A 90 -6.56 2.42 2.44
N VAL A 91 -7.33 3.49 2.38
CA VAL A 91 -6.91 4.87 2.62
C VAL A 91 -7.92 5.58 3.51
N LEU A 92 -7.43 6.52 4.32
CA LEU A 92 -8.23 7.44 5.12
C LEU A 92 -8.15 8.83 4.50
N THR A 93 -9.29 9.38 4.08
CA THR A 93 -9.42 10.74 3.56
C THR A 93 -10.18 11.62 4.55
N LEU A 94 -9.60 12.77 4.89
CA LEU A 94 -10.13 13.73 5.84
C LEU A 94 -10.46 15.06 5.15
N LEU A 95 -11.62 15.61 5.47
CA LEU A 95 -12.05 16.95 5.10
C LEU A 95 -11.98 17.84 6.33
N ALA A 96 -11.32 18.99 6.21
CA ALA A 96 -11.10 19.90 7.32
C ALA A 96 -11.31 21.36 6.90
N GLU A 97 -11.74 22.19 7.83
CA GLU A 97 -11.85 23.64 7.63
C GLU A 97 -10.45 24.30 7.50
N ASP A 98 -10.39 25.50 6.92
CA ASP A 98 -9.14 26.25 6.72
C ASP A 98 -8.38 26.58 8.01
N ARG A 99 -9.09 26.68 9.15
CA ARG A 99 -8.52 26.97 10.47
C ARG A 99 -7.98 25.73 11.20
N VAL A 100 -7.97 24.55 10.57
CA VAL A 100 -7.46 23.33 11.19
C VAL A 100 -5.98 23.47 11.52
N ASN A 101 -5.57 22.93 12.67
CA ASN A 101 -4.15 22.76 12.96
C ASN A 101 -3.62 21.59 12.10
N VAL A 102 -2.88 21.91 11.04
CA VAL A 102 -2.36 20.92 10.08
C VAL A 102 -1.43 19.89 10.75
N GLY A 103 -0.61 20.31 11.73
CA GLY A 103 0.22 19.39 12.49
C GLY A 103 -0.61 18.35 13.26
N ARG A 104 -1.68 18.79 13.92
CA ARG A 104 -2.63 17.90 14.61
C ARG A 104 -3.41 17.03 13.63
N LEU A 105 -3.77 17.56 12.45
CA LEU A 105 -4.44 16.80 11.38
C LEU A 105 -3.57 15.62 10.93
N HIS A 106 -2.28 15.85 10.68
CA HIS A 106 -1.34 14.77 10.32
C HIS A 106 -1.13 13.78 11.46
N LEU A 107 -0.94 14.26 12.69
CA LEU A 107 -0.74 13.40 13.85
C LEU A 107 -1.91 12.42 14.04
N GLU A 108 -3.14 12.95 14.09
CA GLU A 108 -4.33 12.13 14.30
C GLU A 108 -4.74 11.35 13.05
N GLY A 109 -4.53 11.90 11.86
CA GLY A 109 -4.76 11.22 10.59
C GLY A 109 -3.90 9.97 10.43
N ARG A 110 -2.59 10.07 10.66
CA ARG A 110 -1.67 8.92 10.60
C ARG A 110 -1.99 7.87 11.66
N ARG A 111 -2.29 8.29 12.89
CA ARG A 111 -2.68 7.39 13.99
C ARG A 111 -3.96 6.63 13.66
N THR A 112 -4.96 7.33 13.14
CA THR A 112 -6.26 6.73 12.79
C THR A 112 -6.13 5.85 11.56
N GLY A 113 -5.37 6.27 10.54
CA GLY A 113 -5.06 5.46 9.36
C GLY A 113 -4.40 4.13 9.73
N ALA A 114 -3.40 4.15 10.61
CA ALA A 114 -2.79 2.92 11.12
C ALA A 114 -3.81 2.00 11.81
N ARG A 115 -4.69 2.56 12.66
CA ARG A 115 -5.72 1.79 13.36
C ARG A 115 -6.77 1.18 12.41
N ILE A 116 -7.22 1.94 11.42
CA ILE A 116 -8.14 1.44 10.39
C ILE A 116 -7.44 0.38 9.55
N GLY A 117 -6.15 0.55 9.26
CA GLY A 117 -5.34 -0.44 8.57
C GLY A 117 -5.32 -1.79 9.27
N GLU A 118 -5.13 -1.81 10.60
CA GLU A 118 -5.24 -3.03 11.40
C GLU A 118 -6.61 -3.70 11.22
N LEU A 119 -7.70 -2.93 11.31
CA LEU A 119 -9.06 -3.46 11.18
C LEU A 119 -9.35 -4.06 9.80
N VAL A 120 -8.89 -3.38 8.74
CA VAL A 120 -9.10 -3.83 7.34
C VAL A 120 -8.22 -5.03 7.01
N ASP A 121 -6.96 -5.03 7.45
CA ASP A 121 -6.03 -6.12 7.17
C ASP A 121 -6.37 -7.39 7.99
N ASP A 122 -6.95 -7.25 9.18
CA ASP A 122 -7.42 -8.38 10.00
C ASP A 122 -8.73 -9.00 9.45
N ALA A 123 -9.52 -8.23 8.69
CA ALA A 123 -10.74 -8.70 8.04
C ALA A 123 -10.48 -9.43 6.70
N ALA A 124 -9.33 -9.20 6.06
CA ALA A 124 -8.95 -9.86 4.82
C ALA A 124 -8.25 -11.21 5.08
N PRO A 125 -8.66 -12.33 4.45
CA PRO A 125 -7.85 -13.55 4.50
C PRO A 125 -6.48 -13.25 3.90
N VAL A 126 -5.43 -13.39 4.69
CA VAL A 126 -4.04 -13.25 4.23
C VAL A 126 -3.79 -14.36 3.21
N GLU A 127 -3.89 -14.06 1.92
CA GLU A 127 -3.43 -14.97 0.88
C GLU A 127 -1.89 -14.98 0.94
N VAL A 128 -1.36 -15.94 1.72
CA VAL A 128 0.08 -16.15 1.87
C VAL A 128 0.62 -16.60 0.50
N LYS A 129 1.14 -15.67 -0.30
CA LYS A 129 1.98 -16.00 -1.45
C LYS A 129 3.19 -16.79 -0.95
N LYS A 130 3.15 -18.11 -1.17
CA LYS A 130 4.26 -19.04 -0.90
C LYS A 130 5.54 -18.45 -1.52
N PRO A 131 6.65 -18.31 -0.77
CA PRO A 131 7.90 -17.77 -1.30
C PRO A 131 8.32 -18.55 -2.55
N PRO A 132 8.86 -17.89 -3.60
CA PRO A 132 9.36 -18.61 -4.76
C PRO A 132 10.44 -19.59 -4.32
N ALA A 133 10.27 -20.85 -4.73
CA ALA A 133 11.24 -21.90 -4.45
C ALA A 133 12.62 -21.48 -4.99
N LYS A 134 13.64 -21.55 -4.13
CA LYS A 134 15.04 -21.31 -4.52
C LYS A 134 15.39 -22.17 -5.74
N PRO A 135 16.16 -21.66 -6.73
CA PRO A 135 16.60 -22.47 -7.85
C PRO A 135 17.45 -23.64 -7.32
N ALA A 136 17.02 -24.86 -7.63
CA ALA A 136 17.77 -26.06 -7.29
C ALA A 136 19.14 -26.02 -7.97
N ALA A 137 20.20 -26.13 -7.16
CA ALA A 137 21.57 -26.19 -7.61
C ALA A 137 21.79 -27.29 -8.66
N SER A 138 22.57 -26.93 -9.69
CA SER A 138 23.11 -27.79 -10.74
C SER A 138 23.65 -29.12 -10.18
N ARG A 139 22.97 -30.23 -10.51
CA ARG A 139 23.52 -31.57 -10.34
C ARG A 139 24.36 -31.90 -11.58
N ARG A 140 25.68 -31.88 -11.39
CA ARG A 140 26.64 -32.62 -12.22
C ARG A 140 26.19 -34.07 -12.36
N GLY A 141 25.78 -34.45 -13.56
CA GLY A 141 25.56 -35.84 -13.96
C GLY A 141 26.75 -36.34 -14.77
N ALA A 142 27.46 -37.30 -14.20
CA ALA A 142 28.58 -38.01 -14.81
C ALA A 142 28.14 -38.74 -16.09
N ALA A 143 28.73 -38.39 -17.24
CA ALA A 143 28.61 -39.17 -18.46
C ALA A 143 29.56 -40.37 -18.38
N ARG A 144 28.96 -41.54 -18.15
CA ARG A 144 29.60 -42.85 -18.27
C ARG A 144 29.49 -43.29 -19.73
N THR A 145 30.55 -43.14 -20.52
CA THR A 145 30.64 -43.74 -21.86
C THR A 145 31.68 -44.85 -21.89
N THR A 146 31.27 -45.92 -22.53
CA THR A 146 31.83 -47.25 -22.68
C THR A 146 33.22 -47.30 -23.33
N ARG A 147 33.97 -48.29 -22.86
CA ARG A 147 35.30 -48.78 -23.25
C ARG A 147 35.36 -49.34 -24.68
N THR A 148 36.44 -49.02 -25.41
CA THR A 148 37.05 -49.92 -26.42
C THR A 148 38.56 -49.65 -26.53
N PRO A 149 39.45 -50.67 -26.54
CA PRO A 149 40.89 -50.48 -26.60
C PRO A 149 41.41 -50.52 -28.05
N ARG A 150 42.38 -49.65 -28.39
CA ARG A 150 43.24 -49.84 -29.57
C ARG A 150 44.70 -49.51 -29.25
N THR A 151 45.53 -50.35 -29.84
CA THR A 151 46.93 -50.71 -29.61
C THR A 151 47.93 -49.82 -30.35
N ASN A 152 49.16 -49.77 -29.79
CA ASN A 152 50.49 -49.50 -30.40
C ASN A 152 50.75 -48.04 -30.89
N THR A 153 51.94 -47.44 -30.79
CA THR A 153 53.34 -47.90 -30.83
C THR A 153 54.23 -46.79 -30.21
N PRO A 154 55.41 -47.05 -29.62
CA PRO A 154 56.30 -45.98 -29.17
C PRO A 154 57.15 -45.43 -30.31
N THR A 155 57.38 -44.13 -30.35
CA THR A 155 58.48 -43.54 -31.14
C THR A 155 59.20 -42.52 -30.28
N THR A 156 60.36 -42.97 -29.84
CA THR A 156 61.51 -42.20 -29.34
C THR A 156 61.78 -41.00 -30.23
N THR A 157 62.11 -39.83 -29.67
CA THR A 157 63.22 -38.98 -30.16
C THR A 157 63.55 -37.97 -29.07
N GLU A 158 64.77 -38.11 -28.55
CA GLU A 158 65.54 -37.12 -27.81
C GLU A 158 65.86 -35.90 -28.69
N SER A 159 65.85 -34.70 -28.10
CA SER A 159 66.96 -33.73 -28.09
C SER A 159 66.46 -32.35 -27.65
#